data_AF-A0A1I5JZ28-F1
#
_entry.id   AF-A0A1I5JZ28-F1
#
_cell.length_a   1.000
_cell.length_b   1.000
_cell.length_c   1.000
_cell.angle_alpha   90.00
_cell.angle_beta   90.00
_cell.angle_gamma   90.00
#
_symmetry.space_group_name_H-M   'P 1'
#
loop_
_entity.id
_entity.type
_entity.pdbx_description
1 polymer ?
#
loop_
_entity_poly.entity_id
_entity_poly.type
_entity_poly.pdbx_seq_one_letter_code
_entity_poly.pdbx_strand_id
1 'polypeptide(L)'
;MEKYTLTINCEFINEAGILVNHTLRADAVTRPQIEDKYMFISKHHFKPIVIRIQQVIDYLLSGTEVICSGEEVDELDNIREAFYACFTID
;
A
#
# COMPACT_ATOMS: atom_id res chain seq x y z
N MET A 1 6.20 16.29 11.25
CA MET A 1 6.08 15.63 9.94
C MET A 1 4.60 15.50 9.65
N GLU A 2 4.16 15.95 8.49
CA GLU A 2 2.77 15.73 8.05
C GLU A 2 2.60 14.24 7.78
N LYS A 3 1.46 13.68 8.23
CA LYS A 3 1.08 12.30 7.94
C LYS A 3 0.14 12.31 6.75
N TYR A 4 0.34 11.38 5.84
CA TYR A 4 -0.53 11.17 4.69
C TYR A 4 -1.37 9.91 4.91
N THR A 5 -2.68 9.99 4.69
CA THR A 5 -3.52 8.79 4.54
C THR A 5 -3.28 8.24 3.15
N LEU A 6 -2.48 7.18 3.06
CA LEU A 6 -2.18 6.46 1.83
C LEU A 6 -3.29 5.43 1.59
N THR A 7 -4.02 5.58 0.48
CA THR A 7 -5.00 4.59 0.02
C THR A 7 -4.51 3.99 -1.28
N ILE A 8 -4.25 2.68 -1.31
CA ILE A 8 -3.74 1.96 -2.47
C ILE A 8 -4.76 0.94 -2.94
N ASN A 9 -5.26 1.13 -4.15
CA ASN A 9 -6.03 0.12 -4.86
C ASN A 9 -5.06 -0.85 -5.54
N CYS A 10 -5.14 -2.13 -5.23
CA CYS A 10 -4.21 -3.13 -5.75
C CYS A 10 -4.86 -4.50 -5.94
N GLU A 11 -4.24 -5.33 -6.76
CA GLU A 11 -4.63 -6.73 -6.92
C GLU A 11 -3.53 -7.62 -6.34
N PHE A 12 -3.89 -8.52 -5.42
CA PHE A 12 -2.96 -9.50 -4.86
C PHE A 12 -3.63 -10.85 -4.63
N ILE A 13 -2.80 -11.89 -4.52
CA ILE A 13 -3.29 -13.25 -4.35
C ILE A 13 -3.72 -13.47 -2.90
N ASN A 14 -4.98 -13.87 -2.69
CA ASN A 14 -5.48 -14.22 -1.38
C ASN A 14 -5.04 -15.64 -0.93
N GLU A 15 -5.42 -16.04 0.28
CA GLU A 15 -5.07 -17.35 0.85
C GLU A 15 -5.59 -18.55 0.04
N ALA A 16 -6.62 -18.36 -0.79
CA ALA A 16 -7.16 -19.38 -1.68
C ALA A 16 -6.44 -19.46 -3.04
N GLY A 17 -5.40 -18.65 -3.27
CA GLY A 17 -4.67 -18.61 -4.54
C GLY A 17 -5.39 -17.82 -5.64
N ILE A 18 -6.36 -16.98 -5.29
CA ILE A 18 -7.16 -16.20 -6.24
C ILE A 18 -6.69 -14.75 -6.24
N LEU A 19 -6.50 -14.17 -7.43
CA LEU A 19 -6.22 -12.76 -7.60
C LEU A 19 -7.50 -11.95 -7.30
N VAL A 20 -7.44 -11.06 -6.31
CA VAL A 20 -8.57 -10.26 -5.85
C VAL A 20 -8.17 -8.80 -5.74
N ASN A 21 -9.11 -7.91 -6.08
CA ASN A 21 -8.97 -6.47 -5.88
C ASN A 21 -9.12 -6.13 -4.39
N HIS A 22 -8.16 -5.36 -3.87
CA HIS A 22 -8.08 -4.94 -2.49
C HIS A 22 -7.77 -3.45 -2.39
N THR A 23 -8.25 -2.84 -1.31
CA THR A 23 -7.87 -1.48 -0.93
C THR A 23 -7.06 -1.53 0.36
N LEU A 24 -5.80 -1.12 0.29
CA LEU A 24 -4.93 -0.98 1.46
C LEU A 24 -4.95 0.48 1.93
N ARG A 25 -5.15 0.72 3.22
CA ARG A 25 -5.05 2.06 3.80
C ARG A 25 -4.09 2.11 4.97
N ALA A 26 -3.17 3.07 4.97
CA ALA A 26 -2.20 3.28 6.04
C ALA A 26 -1.81 4.76 6.20
N ASP A 27 -1.31 5.13 7.37
CA ASP A 27 -0.71 6.45 7.60
C ASP A 27 0.77 6.43 7.18
N ALA A 28 1.10 7.03 6.06
CA ALA A 28 2.48 7.18 5.56
C ALA A 28 3.12 8.48 6.05
N VAL A 29 4.42 8.45 6.33
CA VAL A 29 5.18 9.66 6.72
C VAL A 29 5.75 10.41 5.52
N THR A 30 5.76 9.78 4.35
CA THR A 30 6.22 10.39 3.10
C THR A 30 5.13 10.38 2.05
N ARG A 31 5.13 11.42 1.20
CA ARG A 31 4.25 11.46 0.03
C ARG A 31 4.67 10.34 -0.94
N PRO A 32 3.73 9.51 -1.40
CA PRO A 32 4.01 8.42 -2.33
C PRO A 32 4.39 8.97 -3.72
N GLN A 33 5.26 8.25 -4.40
CA GLN A 33 5.70 8.46 -5.77
C GLN A 33 5.56 7.17 -6.57
N ILE A 34 5.52 7.29 -7.89
CA ILE A 34 5.54 6.12 -8.79
C ILE A 34 6.84 5.34 -8.55
N GLU A 35 6.78 4.00 -8.61
CA GLU A 35 7.83 3.04 -8.25
C GLU A 35 8.12 2.89 -6.75
N ASP A 36 7.54 3.72 -5.87
CA ASP A 36 7.71 3.52 -4.43
C ASP A 36 7.14 2.16 -4.02
N LYS A 37 7.87 1.45 -3.14
CA LYS A 37 7.45 0.17 -2.59
C LYS A 37 7.06 0.31 -1.13
N TYR A 38 5.86 -0.13 -0.81
CA TYR A 38 5.30 -0.14 0.54
C TYR A 38 5.09 -1.58 1.00
N MET A 39 5.52 -1.89 2.22
CA MET A 39 5.39 -3.22 2.81
C MET A 39 4.32 -3.23 3.89
N PHE A 40 3.39 -4.17 3.82
CA PHE A 40 2.29 -4.33 4.75
C PHE A 40 2.41 -5.67 5.48
N ILE A 41 2.64 -5.62 6.80
CA ILE A 41 2.89 -6.79 7.63
C ILE A 41 1.72 -6.95 8.61
N SER A 42 0.83 -7.89 8.32
CA SER A 42 -0.29 -8.26 9.20
C SER A 42 0.01 -9.59 9.90
N LYS A 43 -0.45 -9.72 11.15
CA LYS A 43 -0.45 -11.01 11.87
C LYS A 43 -1.50 -11.99 11.33
N HIS A 44 -2.47 -11.48 10.57
CA HIS A 44 -3.57 -12.24 10.00
C HIS A 44 -3.34 -12.62 8.53
N HIS A 45 -2.18 -12.27 7.97
CA HIS A 45 -1.82 -12.58 6.59
C HIS A 45 -0.57 -13.45 6.57
N PHE A 46 -0.56 -14.49 5.74
CA PHE A 46 0.49 -15.53 5.75
C PHE A 46 1.88 -15.00 5.37
N LYS A 47 1.95 -13.94 4.56
CA LYS A 47 3.18 -13.28 4.13
C LYS A 47 3.03 -11.74 4.15
N PRO A 48 4.14 -10.98 4.27
CA PRO A 48 4.14 -9.56 3.99
C PRO A 48 3.63 -9.30 2.57
N ILE A 49 2.79 -8.29 2.42
CA ILE A 49 2.31 -7.82 1.11
C ILE A 49 3.18 -6.63 0.73
N VAL A 50 3.90 -6.72 -0.38
CA VAL A 50 4.69 -5.59 -0.89
C VAL A 50 3.99 -5.03 -2.12
N ILE A 51 3.61 -3.77 -2.05
CA ILE A 51 2.94 -3.07 -3.14
C ILE A 51 3.85 -2.03 -3.74
N ARG A 52 4.07 -2.11 -5.05
CA ARG A 52 4.71 -1.05 -5.83
C ARG A 52 3.64 -0.09 -6.36
N ILE A 53 3.83 1.20 -6.15
CA ILE A 53 2.94 2.24 -6.70
C ILE A 53 3.14 2.33 -8.22
N GLN A 54 2.09 2.07 -8.98
CA GLN A 54 2.08 2.24 -10.43
C GLN A 54 1.60 3.63 -10.84
N GLN A 55 0.63 4.18 -10.13
CA GLN A 55 0.05 5.47 -10.44
C GLN A 55 -0.39 6.19 -9.15
N VAL A 56 -0.19 7.50 -9.12
CA VAL A 56 -0.83 8.39 -8.14
C VAL A 56 -2.05 9.01 -8.82
N ILE A 57 -3.24 8.64 -8.36
CA ILE A 57 -4.52 8.94 -9.01
C ILE A 57 -5.00 10.32 -8.58
N ASP A 58 -4.96 10.61 -7.28
CA ASP A 58 -5.49 11.88 -6.77
C ASP A 58 -4.81 12.32 -5.47
N TYR A 59 -4.78 13.64 -5.28
CA TYR A 59 -4.47 14.31 -4.04
C TYR A 59 -5.75 15.01 -3.59
N LEU A 60 -6.52 14.37 -2.71
CA LEU A 60 -7.77 14.97 -2.25
C LEU A 60 -7.50 16.32 -1.58
N LEU A 61 -8.45 17.23 -1.72
CA LEU A 61 -8.38 18.67 -1.37
C LEU A 61 -7.93 18.98 0.07
N SER A 62 -7.87 17.99 0.97
CA SER A 62 -7.33 18.10 2.33
C SER A 62 -5.79 18.06 2.39
N GLY A 63 -5.10 17.74 1.28
CA GLY A 63 -3.64 17.70 1.17
C GLY A 63 -2.96 16.51 1.85
N THR A 64 -3.67 15.80 2.73
CA THR A 64 -3.17 14.68 3.51
C THR A 64 -3.62 13.33 2.98
N GLU A 65 -4.69 13.23 2.19
CA GLU A 65 -5.13 11.95 1.62
C GLU A 65 -4.61 11.79 0.20
N VAL A 66 -3.99 10.64 -0.08
CA VAL A 66 -3.43 10.31 -1.38
C VAL A 66 -3.96 8.96 -1.84
N ILE A 67 -4.52 8.93 -3.05
CA ILE A 67 -5.03 7.71 -3.67
C ILE A 67 -4.06 7.25 -4.74
N CYS A 68 -3.67 5.99 -4.67
CA CYS A 68 -2.74 5.35 -5.59
C CYS A 68 -3.35 4.06 -6.16
N SER A 69 -2.87 3.65 -7.33
CA SER A 69 -2.93 2.24 -7.74
C SER A 69 -1.57 1.60 -7.57
N GLY A 70 -1.57 0.32 -7.23
CA GLY A 70 -0.34 -0.45 -7.10
C GLY A 70 -0.54 -1.92 -7.41
N GLU A 71 0.58 -2.62 -7.53
CA GLU A 71 0.62 -4.05 -7.79
C GLU A 71 1.44 -4.77 -6.72
N GLU A 72 1.07 -6.01 -6.41
CA GLU A 72 1.91 -6.88 -5.58
C GLU A 72 3.21 -7.23 -6.30
N VAL A 73 4.34 -7.08 -5.61
CA VAL A 73 5.66 -7.50 -6.09
C VAL A 73 6.34 -8.38 -5.05
N ASP A 74 7.14 -9.35 -5.48
CA ASP A 74 7.92 -10.21 -4.57
C ASP A 74 9.27 -9.58 -4.15
N GLU A 75 9.60 -8.39 -4.67
CA GLU A 75 10.88 -7.72 -4.44
C GLU A 75 10.92 -6.98 -3.10
N LEU A 76 11.83 -7.38 -2.20
CA LEU A 76 12.01 -6.80 -0.87
C LEU A 76 13.02 -5.65 -0.81
N ASP A 77 13.63 -5.27 -1.94
CA ASP A 77 14.62 -4.21 -2.01
C ASP A 77 13.98 -2.83 -2.19
N ASN A 78 14.59 -1.79 -1.60
CA ASN A 78 14.17 -0.39 -1.71
C ASN A 78 12.76 -0.11 -1.16
N ILE A 79 12.37 -0.78 -0.08
CA ILE A 79 11.12 -0.50 0.64
C ILE A 79 11.19 0.91 1.23
N ARG A 80 10.24 1.75 0.83
CA ARG A 80 10.15 3.12 1.30
C ARG A 80 9.63 3.20 2.73
N GLU A 81 8.60 2.42 3.03
CA GLU A 81 7.98 2.37 4.35
C GLU A 81 7.34 1.00 4.59
N ALA A 82 7.38 0.54 5.84
CA ALA A 82 6.80 -0.72 6.27
C ALA A 82 5.76 -0.48 7.38
N PHE A 83 4.56 -1.01 7.20
CA PHE A 83 3.42 -0.84 8.10
C PHE A 83 3.17 -2.12 8.91
N TYR A 84 3.31 -2.04 10.23
CA TYR A 84 3.11 -3.15 11.15
C TYR A 84 1.76 -3.01 11.87
N ALA A 85 0.76 -3.79 11.45
CA ALA A 85 -0.59 -3.81 12.04
C ALA A 85 -1.36 -2.45 12.06
N CYS A 86 -0.82 -1.39 11.46
CA CYS A 86 -1.43 -0.06 11.36
C CYS A 86 -1.96 0.20 9.94
N PHE A 87 -2.70 -0.75 9.39
CA PHE A 87 -3.35 -0.62 8.09
C PHE A 87 -4.63 -1.44 8.02
N THR A 88 -5.53 -1.09 7.11
CA THR A 88 -6.74 -1.86 6.81
C THR A 88 -6.65 -2.46 5.41
N ILE A 89 -7.26 -3.63 5.22
CA ILE A 89 -7.47 -4.29 3.93
C ILE A 89 -8.99 -4.37 3.73
N ASP A 90 -9.51 -3.67 2.72
CA ASP A 90 -10.90 -3.80 2.27
C ASP A 90 -10.96 -4.62 0.97
#